data_AF-A0A2V9VPU2-F1
#
_entry.id   AF-A0A2V9VPU2-F1
#
_cell.length_a   1.000
_cell.length_b   1.000
_cell.length_c   1.000
_cell.angle_alpha   90.00
_cell.angle_beta   90.00
_cell.angle_gamma   90.00
#
_symmetry.space_group_name_H-M   'P 1'
#
loop_
_entity.id
_entity.type
_entity.pdbx_description
1 polymer ?
#
loop_
_entity_poly.entity_id
_entity_poly.type
_entity_poly.pdbx_seq_one_letter_code
_entity_poly.pdbx_strand_id
1 'polypeptide(L)'
;MPTESVAARYLETNASLRQKPSLTAEAGHAGTVEPEDVTALINGCLNVMRYLKMLPGNAPPVQNPVWIERIAGVTSETSGVFYPTVKRGWYVQQGMK
;
A
#
# COMPACT_ATOMS: atom_id res chain seq x y z
N MET A 1 14.03 -11.08 32.30
CA MET A 1 14.62 -11.42 30.99
C MET A 1 13.48 -11.46 29.98
N PRO A 2 13.46 -10.70 28.88
CA PRO A 2 12.45 -10.93 27.87
C PRO A 2 12.77 -12.27 27.18
N THR A 3 11.85 -13.21 27.31
CA THR A 3 11.83 -14.50 26.62
C THR A 3 11.84 -14.29 25.10
N GLU A 4 12.59 -15.13 24.40
CA GLU A 4 12.81 -15.03 22.95
C GLU A 4 11.50 -14.83 22.17
N SER A 5 11.48 -13.80 21.32
CA SER A 5 10.30 -13.43 20.55
C SER A 5 9.94 -14.54 19.57
N VAL A 6 8.67 -14.97 19.57
CA VAL A 6 8.07 -15.69 18.43
C VAL A 6 8.49 -14.98 17.15
N ALA A 7 9.20 -15.67 16.26
CA ALA A 7 9.60 -15.11 14.99
C ALA A 7 8.34 -14.75 14.20
N ALA A 8 8.00 -13.46 14.16
CA ALA A 8 6.85 -12.99 13.40
C ALA A 8 7.10 -13.23 11.91
N ARG A 9 6.16 -13.93 11.26
CA ARG A 9 6.21 -14.30 9.84
C ARG A 9 6.31 -13.08 8.91
N TYR A 10 5.64 -11.99 9.28
CA TYR A 10 5.52 -10.77 8.48
C TYR A 10 6.29 -9.61 9.10
N LEU A 11 6.90 -8.77 8.25
CA LEU A 11 7.73 -7.65 8.68
C LEU A 11 6.94 -6.61 9.50
N GLU A 12 5.73 -6.27 9.04
CA GLU A 12 4.82 -5.35 9.74
C GLU A 12 4.56 -5.85 11.17
N THR A 13 4.14 -7.11 11.30
CA THR A 13 3.84 -7.71 12.61
C THR A 13 5.08 -7.70 13.52
N ASN A 14 6.26 -7.97 12.98
CA ASN A 14 7.52 -7.92 13.73
C ASN A 14 7.81 -6.50 14.28
N ALA A 15 7.61 -5.47 13.46
CA ALA A 15 7.79 -4.07 13.83
C ALA A 15 6.78 -3.65 14.90
N SER A 16 5.50 -3.99 14.72
CA SER A 16 4.42 -3.69 15.65
C SER A 16 4.64 -4.37 17.02
N LEU A 17 5.08 -5.64 17.05
CA LEU A 17 5.47 -6.33 18.30
C LEU A 17 6.64 -5.63 19.02
N ARG A 18 7.51 -4.93 18.28
CA ARG A 18 8.62 -4.14 18.81
C ARG A 18 8.25 -2.67 19.06
N GLN A 19 6.98 -2.31 18.96
CA GLN A 19 6.47 -0.95 19.12
C GLN A 19 7.20 0.04 18.18
N LYS A 20 7.50 -0.40 16.96
CA LYS A 20 8.09 0.43 15.91
C LYS A 20 7.00 0.76 14.88
N PRO A 21 6.83 2.04 14.52
CA PRO A 21 5.95 2.40 13.42
C PRO A 21 6.37 1.67 12.14
N SER A 22 5.39 1.20 11.38
CA SER A 22 5.61 0.56 10.09
C SER A 22 4.55 0.99 9.08
N LEU A 23 4.90 0.95 7.80
CA LEU A 23 4.03 1.26 6.68
C LEU A 23 4.31 0.25 5.58
N THR A 24 3.25 -0.34 5.03
CA THR A 24 3.33 -1.13 3.78
C THR A 24 2.82 -0.25 2.65
N ALA A 25 3.64 -0.06 1.62
CA ALA A 25 3.26 0.66 0.42
C ALA A 25 3.06 -0.34 -0.71
N GLU A 26 1.89 -0.26 -1.36
CA GLU A 26 1.55 -1.08 -2.52
C GLU A 26 1.44 -0.15 -3.73
N ALA A 27 2.43 -0.20 -4.62
CA ALA A 27 2.43 0.45 -5.92
C ALA A 27 3.04 -0.52 -6.94
N GLY A 28 2.44 -0.64 -8.12
CA GLY A 28 2.79 -1.68 -9.09
C GLY A 28 1.63 -2.55 -9.53
N HIS A 29 1.90 -3.48 -10.45
CA HIS A 29 0.93 -4.44 -10.98
C HIS A 29 1.54 -5.84 -11.15
N ALA A 30 0.71 -6.81 -11.54
CA ALA A 30 0.99 -8.24 -11.74
C ALA A 30 2.25 -8.52 -12.59
N GLY A 31 3.42 -8.34 -11.98
CA GLY A 31 4.73 -8.57 -12.60
C GLY A 31 5.24 -7.44 -13.50
N THR A 32 4.56 -6.29 -13.58
CA THR A 32 5.04 -5.14 -14.36
C THR A 32 5.62 -4.05 -13.46
N VAL A 33 6.59 -3.31 -14.01
CA VAL A 33 7.26 -2.20 -13.35
C VAL A 33 7.03 -0.96 -14.20
N GLU A 34 6.06 -0.14 -13.79
CA GLU A 34 5.77 1.11 -14.48
C GLU A 34 6.57 2.26 -13.85
N PRO A 35 7.14 3.19 -14.64
CA PRO A 35 7.93 4.31 -14.12
C PRO A 35 7.20 5.17 -13.08
N GLU A 36 5.88 5.32 -13.22
CA GLU A 36 5.04 6.11 -12.31
C GLU A 36 4.94 5.45 -10.92
N ASP A 37 4.80 4.13 -10.87
CA ASP A 37 4.75 3.36 -9.62
C ASP A 37 6.10 3.44 -8.89
N VAL A 38 7.21 3.30 -9.63
CA VAL A 38 8.57 3.46 -9.08
C VAL A 38 8.77 4.86 -8.52
N THR A 39 8.36 5.88 -9.28
CA THR A 39 8.46 7.28 -8.87
C THR A 39 7.67 7.55 -7.59
N ALA A 40 6.46 6.97 -7.46
CA ALA A 40 5.64 7.09 -6.26
C ALA A 40 6.34 6.48 -5.03
N LEU A 41 6.94 5.29 -5.17
CA LEU A 41 7.67 4.62 -4.08
C LEU A 41 8.91 5.41 -3.66
N ILE A 42 9.72 5.89 -4.62
CA ILE A 42 10.91 6.70 -4.33
C ILE A 42 10.52 7.97 -3.57
N ASN A 43 9.55 8.72 -4.09
CA ASN A 43 9.12 9.96 -3.47
C ASN A 43 8.51 9.72 -2.08
N GLY A 44 7.75 8.63 -1.90
CA GLY A 44 7.22 8.21 -0.61
C GLY A 44 8.33 7.99 0.43
N CYS A 45 9.35 7.18 0.08
CA CYS A 45 10.49 6.93 0.96
C CYS A 45 11.25 8.21 1.32
N LEU A 46 11.56 9.05 0.33
CA LEU A 46 12.24 10.33 0.55
C LEU A 46 11.44 11.26 1.47
N ASN A 47 10.11 11.30 1.31
CA ASN A 47 9.23 12.12 2.14
C ASN A 47 9.16 11.59 3.58
N VAL A 48 9.10 10.27 3.79
CA VAL A 48 9.17 9.69 5.15
C VAL A 48 10.49 10.05 5.83
N MET A 49 11.62 9.92 5.12
CA MET A 49 12.93 10.29 5.68
C MET A 49 13.03 11.78 6.04
N ARG A 50 12.46 12.69 5.22
CA ARG A 50 12.37 14.13 5.55
C ARG A 50 11.46 14.39 6.74
N TYR A 51 10.31 13.72 6.82
CA TYR A 51 9.38 13.84 7.94
C TYR A 51 10.05 13.44 9.26
N LEU A 52 10.79 12.32 9.24
CA LEU A 52 11.58 11.82 10.38
C LEU A 52 12.90 12.56 10.61
N LYS A 53 13.17 13.64 9.86
CA LYS A 53 14.38 14.49 9.99
C LYS A 53 15.69 13.75 9.73
N MET A 54 15.65 12.65 8.97
CA MET A 54 16.84 11.93 8.50
C MET A 54 17.49 12.65 7.31
N LEU A 55 16.70 13.39 6.53
CA LEU A 55 17.15 14.20 5.39
C LEU A 55 16.68 15.65 5.55
N PRO A 56 17.42 16.63 5.00
CA PRO A 56 16.99 18.03 5.00
C PRO A 56 15.73 18.24 4.13
N GLY A 57 14.98 19.29 4.46
CA GLY A 57 13.75 19.68 3.75
C GLY A 57 12.47 19.20 4.44
N ASN A 58 11.33 19.49 3.81
CA ASN A 58 10.01 19.13 4.29
C ASN A 58 9.35 18.06 3.41
N ALA A 59 8.49 17.24 4.02
CA ALA A 59 7.59 16.35 3.31
C ALA A 59 6.30 17.10 2.98
N PRO A 60 5.93 17.27 1.70
CA PRO A 60 4.68 17.93 1.34
C PRO A 60 3.47 17.08 1.78
N PRO A 61 2.36 17.70 2.20
CA PRO A 61 1.14 16.97 2.54
C PRO A 61 0.49 16.37 1.29
N VAL A 62 -0.17 15.22 1.45
CA VAL A 62 -1.03 14.64 0.41
C VAL A 62 -2.28 15.52 0.28
N GLN A 63 -2.56 16.02 -0.93
CA GLN A 63 -3.64 16.99 -1.14
C GLN A 63 -5.04 16.37 -1.05
N ASN A 64 -5.25 15.19 -1.65
CA ASN A 64 -6.57 14.55 -1.76
C ASN A 64 -6.48 13.07 -1.35
N PRO A 65 -6.20 12.77 -0.07
CA PRO A 65 -6.14 11.37 0.37
C PRO A 65 -7.53 10.74 0.32
N VAL A 66 -7.60 9.51 -0.17
CA VAL A 66 -8.82 8.68 -0.11
C VAL A 66 -8.65 7.68 1.02
N TRP A 67 -9.53 7.75 2.01
CA TRP A 67 -9.56 6.77 3.10
C TRP A 67 -10.49 5.62 2.75
N ILE A 68 -9.97 4.39 2.75
CA ILE A 68 -10.75 3.18 2.44
C ILE A 68 -11.11 2.51 3.76
N GLU A 69 -12.38 2.62 4.15
CA GLU A 69 -12.89 2.04 5.41
C GLU A 69 -13.29 0.57 5.28
N ARG A 70 -13.61 0.13 4.05
CA ARG A 70 -14.08 -1.22 3.76
C ARG A 70 -13.50 -1.73 2.45
N ILE A 71 -13.04 -2.97 2.49
CA ILE A 71 -12.66 -3.73 1.30
C ILE A 71 -13.85 -4.59 0.87
N ALA A 72 -14.20 -4.56 -0.42
CA ALA A 72 -15.23 -5.40 -1.02
C ALA A 72 -14.61 -6.27 -2.11
N GLY A 73 -14.92 -7.57 -2.10
CA GLY A 73 -14.54 -8.50 -3.16
C GLY A 73 -15.67 -8.68 -4.17
N VAL A 74 -15.31 -8.76 -5.45
CA VAL A 74 -16.19 -9.23 -6.52
C VAL A 74 -15.63 -10.56 -7.00
N THR A 75 -16.38 -11.63 -6.79
CA THR A 75 -15.96 -13.01 -7.07
C THR A 75 -16.73 -13.60 -8.23
N SER A 76 -16.08 -14.46 -9.01
CA SER A 76 -16.75 -15.28 -10.04
C SER A 76 -17.18 -16.61 -9.44
N GLU A 77 -18.39 -17.06 -9.75
CA GLU A 77 -18.88 -18.40 -9.41
C GLU A 77 -18.38 -19.48 -10.38
N THR A 78 -17.83 -19.04 -11.52
CA THR A 78 -17.36 -19.93 -12.59
C THR A 78 -15.91 -19.63 -12.99
N SER A 79 -15.21 -20.65 -13.46
CA SER A 79 -13.90 -20.49 -14.11
C SER A 79 -14.05 -19.83 -15.49
N GLY A 80 -13.03 -19.09 -15.93
CA GLY A 80 -13.01 -18.48 -17.26
C GLY A 80 -11.90 -17.45 -17.43
N VAL A 81 -11.93 -16.74 -18.55
CA VAL A 81 -11.03 -15.61 -18.81
C VAL A 81 -11.68 -14.32 -18.29
N PHE A 82 -10.96 -13.59 -17.45
CA PHE A 82 -11.43 -12.33 -16.88
C PHE A 82 -11.08 -11.15 -17.78
N TYR A 83 -12.09 -10.36 -18.13
CA TYR A 83 -11.96 -9.12 -18.91
C TYR A 83 -12.49 -7.94 -18.08
N PRO A 84 -11.62 -7.12 -17.45
CA PRO A 84 -12.07 -6.00 -16.65
C PRO A 84 -12.68 -4.90 -17.51
N THR A 85 -13.82 -4.34 -17.08
CA THR A 85 -14.51 -3.22 -17.73
C THR A 85 -14.05 -1.85 -17.22
N VAL A 86 -13.33 -1.82 -16.09
CA VAL A 86 -12.81 -0.60 -15.45
C VAL A 86 -11.30 -0.71 -15.24
N LYS A 87 -10.65 0.44 -15.09
CA LYS A 87 -9.23 0.51 -14.74
C LYS A 87 -9.03 0.67 -13.23
N ARG A 88 -7.83 0.37 -12.76
CA ARG A 88 -7.42 0.65 -11.38
C ARG A 88 -7.53 2.16 -11.09
N GLY A 89 -7.89 2.49 -9.86
CA GLY A 89 -8.11 3.88 -9.43
C GLY A 89 -9.44 4.49 -9.87
N TRP A 90 -10.27 3.76 -10.63
CA TRP A 90 -11.62 4.22 -10.95
C TRP A 90 -12.57 4.02 -9.78
N TYR A 91 -13.44 5.00 -9.57
CA TYR A 91 -14.59 4.85 -8.68
C TYR A 91 -15.67 4.03 -9.38
N VAL A 92 -16.24 3.09 -8.65
CA VAL A 92 -17.32 2.22 -9.10
C VAL A 92 -18.46 2.23 -8.10
N GLN A 93 -19.65 1.83 -8.56
CA GLN A 93 -20.84 1.71 -7.72
C GLN A 93 -21.51 0.35 -7.94
N GLN A 94 -22.31 -0.08 -6.96
CA GLN A 94 -23.07 -1.31 -7.08
C GLN A 94 -23.98 -1.27 -8.33
N GLY A 95 -23.95 -2.34 -9.12
CA GLY A 95 -24.72 -2.46 -10.36
C GLY A 95 -24.11 -1.78 -11.60
N MET A 96 -22.95 -1.13 -11.46
CA MET A 96 -22.17 -0.65 -12.61
C MET A 96 -21.66 -1.85 -13.42
N LYS A 97 -21.70 -1.73 -14.76
CA LYS A 97 -21.10 -2.71 -15.69
C LYS A 97 -19.68 -2.30 -16.03
#